data_AF-A0A081P386-F1
#
_entry.id   AF-A0A081P386-F1
#
_cell.length_a   1.000
_cell.length_b   1.000
_cell.length_c   1.000
_cell.angle_alpha   90.00
_cell.angle_beta   90.00
_cell.angle_gamma   90.00
#
_symmetry.space_group_name_H-M   'P 1'
#
loop_
_entity.id
_entity.type
_entity.pdbx_description
1 polymer ?
#
loop_
_entity_poly.entity_id
_entity_poly.type
_entity_poly.pdbx_seq_one_letter_code
_entity_poly.pdbx_strand_id
1 'polypeptide(L)'
;MNYDRPAISGVAIALGFIFFFPIGIVLLAIRLWKHRDLSYQKVIDWKNAGTTFLIIFIPFLISFLSHLAAGSDIQYWVMVWVVLLDLIPGIYMLWKSGQRRKQLFARYDHYRHLVLVQGVTSVQALAETTNQRPAVVVNDLQRMIYLGVFQDAFIDMYSMSIVFNQWAPGASMVNVNVSVNGDSFVPQQSRPQPQMPKTVECPGCGSSALLQPGENKTCPYCDSPLAYPQHG
;
A
#
# COMPACT_ATOMS: atom_id res chain seq x y z
N MET A 1 0.01 -1.90 -11.88
CA MET A 1 -1.43 -2.17 -11.66
C MET A 1 -2.08 -0.91 -11.08
N ASN A 2 -3.29 -0.56 -11.52
CA ASN A 2 -4.03 0.54 -10.91
C ASN A 2 -4.78 0.01 -9.68
N TYR A 3 -4.16 0.12 -8.50
CA TYR A 3 -4.66 -0.48 -7.25
C TYR A 3 -6.00 0.09 -6.76
N ASP A 4 -6.39 1.26 -7.27
CA ASP A 4 -7.63 1.95 -6.88
C ASP A 4 -8.81 1.70 -7.83
N ARG A 5 -8.60 1.00 -8.96
CA ARG A 5 -9.71 0.67 -9.88
C ARG A 5 -10.42 -0.60 -9.41
N PRO A 6 -11.71 -0.54 -9.04
CA PRO A 6 -12.48 -1.72 -8.71
C PRO A 6 -12.75 -2.56 -9.97
N ALA A 7 -12.99 -3.86 -9.80
CA ALA A 7 -13.32 -4.75 -10.91
C ALA A 7 -14.60 -4.35 -11.65
N ILE A 8 -15.58 -3.81 -10.93
CA ILE A 8 -16.85 -3.31 -11.44
C ILE A 8 -17.05 -1.92 -10.84
N SER A 9 -17.34 -0.91 -11.67
CA SER A 9 -17.55 0.46 -11.18
C SER A 9 -18.78 0.52 -10.27
N GLY A 10 -18.75 1.38 -9.25
CA GLY A 10 -19.93 1.57 -8.38
C GLY A 10 -21.15 2.07 -9.15
N VAL A 11 -20.92 2.90 -10.17
CA VAL A 11 -21.95 3.41 -11.07
C VAL A 11 -22.65 2.28 -11.82
N ALA A 12 -21.92 1.30 -12.35
CA ALA A 12 -22.54 0.16 -13.04
C ALA A 12 -23.45 -0.65 -12.12
N ILE A 13 -23.06 -0.83 -10.85
CA ILE A 13 -23.89 -1.51 -9.85
C ILE A 13 -25.16 -0.70 -9.55
N ALA A 14 -25.03 0.62 -9.36
CA ALA A 14 -26.17 1.49 -9.11
C ALA A 14 -27.16 1.50 -10.30
N LEU A 15 -26.66 1.59 -11.54
CA LEU A 15 -27.49 1.45 -12.75
C LEU A 15 -28.15 0.08 -12.82
N GLY A 16 -27.43 -0.98 -12.45
CA GLY A 16 -28.00 -2.32 -12.32
C GLY A 16 -29.19 -2.34 -11.37
N PHE A 17 -29.08 -1.72 -10.20
CA PHE A 17 -30.20 -1.62 -9.25
C PHE A 17 -31.40 -0.81 -9.81
N ILE A 18 -31.13 0.28 -10.53
CA ILE A 18 -32.16 1.18 -11.08
C ILE A 18 -32.93 0.50 -12.23
N PHE A 19 -32.24 -0.10 -13.19
CA PHE A 19 -32.88 -0.68 -14.37
C PHE A 19 -33.42 -2.09 -14.11
N PHE A 20 -32.76 -2.87 -13.27
CA PHE A 20 -33.18 -4.24 -12.96
C PHE A 20 -32.57 -4.72 -11.64
N PHE A 21 -33.28 -4.48 -10.54
CA PHE A 21 -32.83 -4.77 -9.17
C PHE A 21 -32.05 -6.09 -8.97
N PRO A 22 -32.48 -7.25 -9.53
CA PRO A 22 -31.71 -8.50 -9.39
C PRO A 22 -30.29 -8.44 -10.00
N ILE A 23 -30.10 -7.74 -11.13
CA ILE A 23 -28.77 -7.55 -11.74
C ILE A 23 -27.87 -6.74 -10.81
N GLY A 24 -28.41 -5.71 -10.15
CA GLY A 24 -27.67 -4.95 -9.13
C GLY A 24 -27.09 -5.84 -8.03
N ILE A 25 -27.91 -6.78 -7.50
CA ILE A 25 -27.48 -7.75 -6.48
C ILE A 25 -26.38 -8.67 -7.03
N VAL A 26 -26.54 -9.21 -8.24
CA VAL A 26 -25.55 -10.12 -8.85
C VAL A 26 -24.21 -9.41 -9.07
N LEU A 27 -24.22 -8.18 -9.60
CA LEU A 27 -22.99 -7.41 -9.82
C LEU A 27 -22.29 -7.07 -8.49
N LEU A 28 -23.06 -6.74 -7.45
CA LEU A 28 -22.54 -6.52 -6.11
C LEU A 28 -21.90 -7.79 -5.53
N ALA A 29 -22.56 -8.95 -5.69
CA ALA A 29 -22.03 -10.23 -5.23
C ALA A 29 -20.73 -10.61 -5.94
N ILE A 30 -20.67 -10.48 -7.27
CA ILE A 30 -19.45 -10.71 -8.07
C ILE A 30 -18.31 -9.81 -7.59
N ARG A 31 -18.60 -8.53 -7.35
CA ARG A 31 -17.61 -7.56 -6.86
C ARG A 31 -17.08 -7.94 -5.48
N LEU A 32 -17.98 -8.29 -4.55
CA LEU A 32 -17.60 -8.72 -3.20
C LEU A 32 -16.74 -9.98 -3.21
N TRP A 33 -17.03 -10.92 -4.11
CA TRP A 33 -16.24 -12.14 -4.24
C TRP A 33 -14.84 -11.86 -4.78
N LYS A 34 -14.73 -11.01 -5.82
CA LYS A 34 -13.44 -10.65 -6.42
C LYS A 34 -12.54 -9.84 -5.47
N HIS A 35 -13.13 -9.06 -4.57
CA HIS A 35 -12.37 -8.29 -3.58
C HIS A 35 -12.12 -9.05 -2.26
N ARG A 36 -12.32 -10.38 -2.23
CA ARG A 36 -12.14 -11.20 -1.01
C ARG A 36 -10.73 -11.13 -0.41
N ASP A 37 -9.70 -10.87 -1.20
CA ASP A 37 -8.32 -10.82 -0.69
C ASP A 37 -7.75 -9.38 -0.64
N LEU A 38 -8.58 -8.37 -0.95
CA LEU A 38 -8.22 -6.95 -1.01
C LEU A 38 -8.86 -6.19 0.16
N SER A 39 -8.14 -6.12 1.30
CA SER A 39 -8.67 -5.57 2.56
C SER A 39 -9.25 -4.16 2.39
N TYR A 40 -8.52 -3.28 1.70
CA TYR A 40 -8.99 -1.92 1.44
C TYR A 40 -10.22 -1.86 0.54
N GLN A 41 -10.25 -2.65 -0.53
CA GLN A 41 -11.38 -2.62 -1.47
C GLN A 41 -12.67 -3.11 -0.81
N LYS A 42 -12.58 -4.09 0.10
CA LYS A 42 -13.73 -4.49 0.93
C LYS A 42 -14.32 -3.31 1.71
N VAL A 43 -13.48 -2.49 2.34
CA VAL A 43 -13.95 -1.32 3.10
C VAL A 43 -14.72 -0.37 2.19
N ILE A 44 -14.20 -0.12 0.99
CA ILE A 44 -14.88 0.67 -0.03
C ILE A 44 -16.20 0.01 -0.46
N ASP A 45 -16.23 -1.30 -0.66
CA ASP A 45 -17.43 -2.00 -1.12
C ASP A 45 -18.54 -1.93 -0.07
N TRP A 46 -18.23 -2.12 1.22
CA TRP A 46 -19.20 -1.92 2.30
C TRP A 46 -19.76 -0.50 2.30
N LYS A 47 -18.88 0.50 2.13
CA LYS A 47 -19.30 1.91 2.06
C LYS A 47 -20.22 2.15 0.85
N ASN A 48 -19.81 1.71 -0.34
CA ASN A 48 -20.57 1.90 -1.56
C ASN A 48 -21.92 1.16 -1.54
N ALA A 49 -21.94 -0.07 -1.01
CA ALA A 49 -23.16 -0.83 -0.83
C ALA A 49 -24.14 -0.07 0.08
N GLY A 50 -23.68 0.35 1.27
CA GLY A 50 -24.49 1.12 2.20
C GLY A 50 -25.00 2.44 1.60
N THR A 51 -24.14 3.18 0.89
CA THR A 51 -24.54 4.40 0.17
C THR A 51 -25.59 4.11 -0.91
N THR A 52 -25.46 3.00 -1.65
CA THR A 52 -26.42 2.62 -2.70
C THR A 52 -27.81 2.35 -2.11
N PHE A 53 -27.90 1.60 -1.03
CA PHE A 53 -29.17 1.36 -0.32
C PHE A 53 -29.81 2.67 0.16
N LEU A 54 -29.03 3.61 0.70
CA LEU A 54 -29.56 4.91 1.12
C LEU A 54 -30.02 5.77 -0.06
N ILE A 55 -29.31 5.75 -1.19
CA ILE A 55 -29.73 6.47 -2.40
C ILE A 55 -31.06 5.91 -2.92
N ILE A 56 -31.23 4.59 -2.92
CA ILE A 56 -32.48 3.92 -3.31
C ILE A 56 -33.62 4.24 -2.33
N PHE A 57 -33.33 4.34 -1.03
CA PHE A 57 -34.32 4.68 0.00
C PHE A 57 -34.93 6.08 -0.16
N ILE A 58 -34.13 7.07 -0.59
CA ILE A 58 -34.57 8.48 -0.71
C ILE A 58 -35.83 8.68 -1.58
N PRO A 59 -35.91 8.18 -2.83
CA PRO A 59 -37.12 8.36 -3.64
C PRO A 59 -38.35 7.68 -3.04
N PHE A 60 -38.20 6.52 -2.37
CA PHE A 60 -39.31 5.88 -1.65
C PHE A 60 -39.79 6.74 -0.48
N LEU A 61 -38.87 7.34 0.27
CA LEU A 61 -39.21 8.27 1.34
C LEU A 61 -39.96 9.51 0.80
N ILE A 62 -39.49 10.10 -0.30
CA ILE A 62 -40.14 11.26 -0.92
C ILE A 62 -41.55 10.89 -1.38
N SER A 63 -41.71 9.76 -2.07
CA SER A 63 -43.03 9.27 -2.52
C SER A 63 -43.98 9.05 -1.34
N PHE A 64 -43.52 8.41 -0.26
CA PHE A 64 -44.31 8.21 0.95
C PHE A 64 -44.76 9.53 1.57
N LEU A 65 -43.87 10.52 1.69
CA LEU A 65 -44.20 11.84 2.23
C LEU A 65 -45.19 12.60 1.34
N SER A 66 -45.08 12.47 0.01
CA SER A 66 -46.04 13.07 -0.92
C SER A 66 -47.44 12.48 -0.77
N HIS A 67 -47.55 11.16 -0.63
CA HIS A 67 -48.83 10.48 -0.39
C HIS A 67 -49.45 10.86 0.96
N LEU A 68 -48.62 11.04 1.99
CA LEU A 68 -49.06 11.52 3.30
C LEU A 68 -49.61 12.96 3.22
N ALA A 69 -48.92 13.85 2.51
CA ALA A 69 -49.35 15.23 2.33
C ALA A 69 -50.65 15.34 1.51
N ALA A 70 -50.86 14.44 0.54
CA ALA A 70 -52.05 14.41 -0.30
C ALA A 70 -53.29 13.82 0.40
N GLY A 71 -53.15 13.25 1.60
CA GLY A 71 -54.24 12.59 2.31
C GLY A 71 -54.75 11.32 1.61
N SER A 72 -53.96 10.73 0.71
CA SER A 72 -54.29 9.47 0.05
C SER A 72 -54.21 8.30 1.02
N ASP A 73 -54.98 7.23 0.80
CA ASP A 73 -54.86 5.99 1.57
C ASP A 73 -53.45 5.41 1.43
N ILE A 74 -52.66 5.49 2.49
CA ILE A 74 -51.26 5.07 2.50
C ILE A 74 -51.16 3.62 2.95
N GLN A 75 -50.51 2.78 2.13
CA GLN A 75 -50.12 1.44 2.55
C GLN A 75 -48.86 1.49 3.43
N TYR A 76 -49.03 1.74 4.73
CA TYR A 76 -47.94 1.79 5.72
C TYR A 76 -47.04 0.54 5.71
N TRP A 77 -47.60 -0.63 5.37
CA TRP A 77 -46.85 -1.87 5.24
C TRP A 77 -45.72 -1.79 4.21
N VAL A 78 -45.91 -1.08 3.10
CA VAL A 78 -44.86 -0.90 2.08
C VAL A 78 -43.67 -0.14 2.66
N MET A 79 -43.94 0.94 3.42
CA MET A 79 -42.90 1.72 4.06
C MET A 79 -42.14 0.92 5.11
N VAL A 80 -42.82 0.07 5.88
CA VAL A 80 -42.18 -0.85 6.82
C VAL A 80 -41.17 -1.75 6.11
N TRP A 81 -41.56 -2.36 4.97
CA TRP A 81 -40.65 -3.20 4.19
C TRP A 81 -39.46 -2.43 3.62
N VAL A 82 -39.67 -1.23 3.09
CA VAL A 82 -38.59 -0.37 2.57
C VAL A 82 -37.60 0.00 3.68
N VAL A 83 -38.08 0.33 4.89
CA VAL A 83 -37.19 0.60 6.04
C VAL A 83 -36.38 -0.63 6.43
N LEU A 84 -37.02 -1.80 6.48
CA LEU A 84 -36.37 -3.05 6.86
C LEU A 84 -35.32 -3.51 5.83
N LEU A 85 -35.58 -3.31 4.53
CA LEU A 85 -34.74 -3.82 3.45
C LEU A 85 -33.68 -2.82 2.97
N ASP A 86 -33.94 -1.51 3.05
CA ASP A 86 -33.01 -0.50 2.53
C ASP A 86 -32.36 0.33 3.64
N LEU A 87 -33.16 0.92 4.54
CA LEU A 87 -32.63 1.86 5.53
C LEU A 87 -31.74 1.16 6.57
N ILE A 88 -32.26 0.11 7.21
CA ILE A 88 -31.52 -0.61 8.27
C ILE A 88 -30.23 -1.23 7.72
N PRO A 89 -30.25 -1.99 6.60
CA PRO A 89 -29.03 -2.55 6.03
C PRO A 89 -28.07 -1.47 5.53
N GLY A 90 -28.59 -0.39 4.93
CA GLY A 90 -27.78 0.75 4.47
C GLY A 90 -26.96 1.40 5.59
N ILE A 91 -27.62 1.73 6.71
CA ILE A 91 -26.96 2.30 7.89
C ILE A 91 -25.96 1.30 8.49
N TYR A 92 -26.35 0.04 8.66
CA TYR A 92 -25.49 -1.01 9.21
C TYR A 92 -24.20 -1.17 8.38
N MET A 93 -24.32 -1.21 7.05
CA MET A 93 -23.18 -1.34 6.14
C MET A 93 -22.22 -0.16 6.25
N LEU A 94 -22.73 1.07 6.34
CA LEU A 94 -21.90 2.27 6.52
C LEU A 94 -21.17 2.25 7.87
N TRP A 95 -21.88 1.94 8.95
CA TRP A 95 -21.27 1.82 10.27
C TRP A 95 -20.16 0.77 10.30
N LYS A 96 -20.44 -0.42 9.75
CA LYS A 96 -19.47 -1.51 9.62
C LYS A 96 -18.27 -1.15 8.74
N SER A 97 -18.48 -0.37 7.67
CA SER A 97 -17.40 0.14 6.82
C SER A 97 -16.44 1.01 7.62
N GLY A 98 -16.96 1.88 8.50
CA GLY A 98 -16.18 2.72 9.39
C GLY A 98 -15.36 1.91 10.39
N GLN A 99 -15.96 0.89 11.01
CA GLN A 99 -15.26 -0.01 11.93
C GLN A 99 -14.13 -0.78 11.22
N ARG A 100 -14.41 -1.35 10.04
CA ARG A 100 -13.42 -2.07 9.23
C ARG A 100 -12.28 -1.17 8.77
N ARG A 101 -12.57 0.10 8.44
CA ARG A 101 -11.55 1.09 8.11
C ARG A 101 -10.59 1.33 9.27
N LYS A 102 -11.11 1.47 10.50
CA LYS A 102 -10.26 1.63 11.70
C LYS A 102 -9.36 0.41 11.91
N GLN A 103 -9.91 -0.79 11.77
CA GLN A 103 -9.15 -2.04 11.88
C GLN A 103 -8.03 -2.14 10.81
N LEU A 104 -8.33 -1.71 9.58
CA LEU A 104 -7.35 -1.69 8.49
C LEU A 104 -6.17 -0.76 8.80
N PHE A 105 -6.45 0.45 9.28
CA PHE A 105 -5.38 1.40 9.62
C PHE A 105 -4.55 0.93 10.81
N ALA A 106 -5.17 0.39 11.87
CA ALA A 106 -4.44 -0.20 12.98
C ALA A 106 -3.51 -1.33 12.52
N ARG A 107 -3.94 -2.13 11.53
CA ARG A 107 -3.09 -3.16 10.92
C ARG A 107 -1.95 -2.56 10.10
N TYR A 108 -2.18 -1.48 9.36
CA TYR A 108 -1.12 -0.80 8.61
C TYR A 108 -0.06 -0.20 9.53
N ASP A 109 -0.47 0.39 10.65
CA ASP A 109 0.46 0.87 11.67
C ASP A 109 1.28 -0.29 12.24
N HIS A 110 0.65 -1.44 12.46
CA HIS A 110 1.34 -2.64 12.90
C HIS A 110 2.35 -3.15 11.86
N TYR A 111 1.98 -3.24 10.57
CA TYR A 111 2.92 -3.59 9.50
C TYR A 111 4.11 -2.62 9.42
N ARG A 112 3.84 -1.32 9.53
CA ARG A 112 4.88 -0.29 9.53
C ARG A 112 5.87 -0.52 10.68
N HIS A 113 5.38 -0.81 11.88
CA HIS A 113 6.22 -1.11 13.04
C HIS A 113 7.06 -2.39 12.83
N LEU A 114 6.45 -3.49 12.37
CA LEU A 114 7.15 -4.76 12.12
C LEU A 114 8.27 -4.59 11.07
N VAL A 115 7.99 -3.88 9.98
CA VAL A 115 8.94 -3.72 8.88
C VAL A 115 10.04 -2.71 9.20
N LEU A 116 9.70 -1.51 9.70
CA LEU A 116 10.67 -0.42 9.88
C LEU A 116 11.43 -0.48 11.20
N VAL A 117 10.79 -0.95 12.28
CA VAL A 117 11.40 -0.98 13.61
C VAL A 117 12.04 -2.33 13.89
N GLN A 118 11.33 -3.42 13.58
CA GLN A 118 11.80 -4.78 13.87
C GLN A 118 12.55 -5.43 12.70
N GLY A 119 12.56 -4.81 11.52
CA GLY A 119 13.27 -5.34 10.35
C GLY A 119 12.66 -6.62 9.77
N VAL A 120 11.40 -6.91 10.07
CA VAL A 120 10.73 -8.12 9.55
C VAL A 120 10.34 -7.89 8.10
N THR A 121 11.05 -8.52 7.17
CA THR A 121 10.85 -8.35 5.73
C THR A 121 10.07 -9.51 5.06
N SER A 122 10.04 -10.69 5.68
CA SER A 122 9.34 -11.86 5.13
C SER A 122 7.81 -11.72 5.24
N VAL A 123 7.11 -11.91 4.13
CA VAL A 123 5.64 -11.90 4.08
C VAL A 123 5.04 -13.00 4.94
N GLN A 124 5.65 -14.19 4.99
CA GLN A 124 5.21 -15.31 5.81
C GLN A 124 5.29 -14.95 7.30
N ALA A 125 6.41 -14.38 7.75
CA ALA A 125 6.57 -13.94 9.13
C ALA A 125 5.53 -12.86 9.51
N LEU A 126 5.28 -11.91 8.60
CA LEU A 126 4.23 -10.90 8.78
C LEU A 126 2.82 -11.51 8.81
N ALA A 127 2.55 -12.50 7.97
CA ALA A 127 1.27 -13.22 7.91
C ALA A 127 0.99 -13.96 9.21
N GLU A 128 1.97 -14.68 9.74
CA GLU A 128 1.90 -15.39 11.01
C GLU A 128 1.70 -14.40 12.18
N THR A 129 2.53 -13.36 12.25
CA THR A 129 2.45 -12.35 13.32
C THR A 129 1.13 -11.60 13.32
N THR A 130 0.59 -11.27 12.14
CA THR A 130 -0.66 -10.51 12.01
C THR A 130 -1.92 -11.38 11.85
N ASN A 131 -1.77 -12.70 11.92
CA ASN A 131 -2.83 -13.68 11.68
C ASN A 131 -3.62 -13.38 10.39
N GLN A 132 -2.90 -13.08 9.31
CA GLN A 132 -3.46 -12.81 7.99
C GLN A 132 -2.99 -13.84 6.98
N ARG A 133 -3.72 -13.97 5.87
CA ARG A 133 -3.27 -14.79 4.74
C ARG A 133 -2.11 -14.08 4.02
N PRO A 134 -1.09 -14.80 3.54
CA PRO A 134 0.04 -14.19 2.82
C PRO A 134 -0.41 -13.30 1.65
N ALA A 135 -1.41 -13.74 0.87
CA ALA A 135 -1.96 -12.94 -0.23
C ALA A 135 -2.56 -11.60 0.22
N VAL A 136 -3.18 -11.55 1.41
CA VAL A 136 -3.72 -10.32 1.99
C VAL A 136 -2.58 -9.40 2.41
N VAL A 137 -1.53 -9.95 3.03
CA VAL A 137 -0.34 -9.19 3.43
C VAL A 137 0.35 -8.58 2.21
N VAL A 138 0.55 -9.35 1.13
CA VAL A 138 1.13 -8.84 -0.13
C VAL A 138 0.31 -7.66 -0.66
N ASN A 139 -1.02 -7.79 -0.74
CA ASN A 139 -1.89 -6.73 -1.22
C ASN A 139 -1.87 -5.48 -0.32
N ASP A 140 -1.88 -5.68 1.00
CA ASP A 140 -1.84 -4.59 1.99
C ASP A 140 -0.48 -3.86 1.92
N LEU A 141 0.64 -4.58 1.85
CA LEU A 141 1.99 -4.03 1.69
C LEU A 141 2.17 -3.30 0.35
N GLN A 142 1.72 -3.87 -0.76
CA GLN A 142 1.73 -3.21 -2.07
C GLN A 142 0.97 -1.89 -2.02
N ARG A 143 -0.17 -1.87 -1.33
CA ARG A 143 -0.93 -0.65 -1.13
C ARG A 143 -0.18 0.36 -0.26
N MET A 144 0.49 -0.07 0.79
CA MET A 144 1.32 0.81 1.63
C MET A 144 2.50 1.41 0.85
N ILE A 145 3.14 0.65 -0.03
CA ILE A 145 4.17 1.13 -0.96
C ILE A 145 3.57 2.19 -1.90
N TYR A 146 2.43 1.89 -2.52
CA TYR A 146 1.73 2.83 -3.41
C TYR A 146 1.32 4.13 -2.70
N LEU A 147 0.95 4.06 -1.41
CA LEU A 147 0.63 5.22 -0.58
C LEU A 147 1.88 5.98 -0.10
N GLY A 148 3.09 5.51 -0.42
CA GLY A 148 4.35 6.15 -0.02
C GLY A 148 4.74 5.90 1.44
N VAL A 149 4.09 4.94 2.12
CA VAL A 149 4.44 4.57 3.50
C VAL A 149 5.81 3.88 3.55
N PHE A 150 6.09 3.03 2.57
CA PHE A 150 7.39 2.41 2.35
C PHE A 150 8.03 3.03 1.10
N GLN A 151 8.91 4.01 1.31
CA GLN A 151 9.61 4.68 0.22
C GLN A 151 10.61 3.73 -0.44
N ASP A 152 10.70 3.80 -1.77
CA ASP A 152 11.61 3.01 -2.59
C ASP A 152 11.53 1.50 -2.34
N ALA A 153 10.40 0.99 -1.84
CA ALA A 153 10.22 -0.42 -1.57
C ALA A 153 9.45 -1.13 -2.69
N PHE A 154 9.76 -2.40 -2.88
CA PHE A 154 8.98 -3.30 -3.72
C PHE A 154 8.86 -4.66 -3.04
N ILE A 155 7.89 -5.47 -3.48
CA ILE A 155 7.76 -6.85 -3.00
C ILE A 155 8.39 -7.76 -4.04
N ASP A 156 9.40 -8.51 -3.63
CA ASP A 156 9.95 -9.58 -4.44
C ASP A 156 9.05 -10.82 -4.32
N MET A 157 8.47 -11.22 -5.45
CA MET A 157 7.55 -12.36 -5.53
C MET A 157 8.27 -13.71 -5.42
N TYR A 158 9.57 -13.76 -5.71
CA TYR A 158 10.35 -15.00 -5.58
C TYR A 158 10.68 -15.29 -4.12
N SER A 159 11.22 -14.30 -3.39
CA SER A 159 11.52 -14.45 -1.97
C SER A 159 10.33 -14.21 -1.04
N MET A 160 9.19 -13.73 -1.56
CA MET A 160 8.03 -13.31 -0.77
C MET A 160 8.45 -12.38 0.38
N SER A 161 9.23 -11.35 0.04
CA SER A 161 9.75 -10.38 1.00
C SER A 161 9.64 -8.95 0.48
N ILE A 162 9.54 -7.99 1.41
CA ILE A 162 9.64 -6.56 1.08
C ILE A 162 11.12 -6.16 1.03
N VAL A 163 11.54 -5.57 -0.10
CA VAL A 163 12.90 -5.13 -0.36
C VAL A 163 12.89 -3.62 -0.56
N PHE A 164 13.80 -2.92 0.11
CA PHE A 164 13.99 -1.48 -0.04
C PHE A 164 15.14 -1.22 -1.02
N ASN A 165 14.91 -0.37 -2.02
CA ASN A 165 15.90 -0.02 -3.05
C ASN A 165 16.98 0.96 -2.58
N GLN A 166 16.99 1.35 -1.30
CA GLN A 166 17.99 2.28 -0.80
C GLN A 166 19.30 1.57 -0.43
N TRP A 167 20.27 1.76 -1.34
CA TRP A 167 21.52 2.48 -1.09
C TRP A 167 22.21 2.21 0.25
N ALA A 168 23.45 1.72 0.17
CA ALA A 168 24.35 1.46 1.29
C ALA A 168 24.20 2.48 2.44
N PRO A 169 23.97 2.02 3.68
CA PRO A 169 24.05 2.90 4.83
C PRO A 169 25.50 3.36 4.95
N GLY A 170 25.77 4.58 4.50
CA GLY A 170 26.76 5.40 5.15
C GLY A 170 26.32 5.48 6.61
N ALA A 171 26.93 4.65 7.45
CA ALA A 171 26.83 4.77 8.88
C ALA A 171 27.25 6.21 9.20
N SER A 172 26.27 7.10 9.35
CA SER A 172 26.42 8.34 10.08
C SER A 172 26.66 7.95 11.54
N MET A 173 27.87 7.45 11.80
CA MET A 173 28.50 7.65 13.08
C MET A 173 28.80 9.15 13.14
N VAL A 174 27.79 9.92 13.55
CA VAL A 174 28.00 11.28 14.02
C VAL A 174 28.85 11.12 15.28
N ASN A 175 30.17 11.14 15.09
CA ASN A 175 31.12 11.18 16.19
C ASN A 175 31.13 12.64 16.68
N VAL A 176 30.18 13.00 17.54
CA VAL A 176 30.19 14.30 18.21
C VAL A 176 31.31 14.26 19.23
N ASN A 177 32.51 14.62 18.80
CA ASN A 177 33.59 14.92 19.74
C ASN A 177 33.47 16.40 20.11
N VAL A 178 32.77 16.67 21.22
CA VAL A 178 32.79 18.01 21.83
C VAL A 178 34.13 18.18 22.53
N SER A 179 35.03 18.97 21.96
CA SER A 179 36.19 19.51 22.64
C SER A 179 36.10 21.04 22.68
N VAL A 180 35.93 21.57 23.89
CA VAL A 180 35.95 23.01 24.20
C VAL A 180 37.40 23.45 24.38
N ASN A 181 37.90 24.35 23.53
CA ASN A 181 38.74 25.51 23.89
C ASN A 181 39.41 26.20 22.67
N GLY A 182 39.25 27.52 22.61
CA GLY A 182 40.34 28.51 22.45
C GLY A 182 41.19 28.53 21.17
N ASP A 183 40.95 29.58 20.38
CA ASP A 183 41.90 30.39 19.60
C ASP A 183 42.66 29.86 18.37
N SER A 184 42.69 30.76 17.37
CA SER A 184 43.63 30.90 16.24
C SER A 184 43.31 30.15 14.93
N PHE A 185 42.82 30.92 13.96
CA PHE A 185 42.71 30.53 12.55
C PHE A 185 44.09 30.48 11.87
N VAL A 186 44.50 29.30 11.42
CA VAL A 186 45.58 29.10 10.44
C VAL A 186 44.96 28.43 9.20
N PRO A 187 45.16 28.94 7.97
CA PRO A 187 44.66 28.29 6.78
C PRO A 187 45.51 27.05 6.45
N GLN A 188 44.93 25.87 6.66
CA GLN A 188 45.62 24.58 6.48
C GLN A 188 45.34 24.00 5.09
N GLN A 189 46.43 23.79 4.36
CA GLN A 189 46.64 22.98 3.14
C GLN A 189 45.56 21.93 2.83
N SER A 190 45.12 21.95 1.57
CA SER A 190 44.26 20.95 0.92
C SER A 190 44.83 19.53 1.06
N ARG A 191 44.18 18.72 1.92
CA ARG A 191 44.39 17.27 1.95
C ARG A 191 43.82 16.63 0.67
N PRO A 192 44.50 15.60 0.10
CA PRO A 192 43.97 14.81 -1.01
C PRO A 192 42.61 14.20 -0.63
N GLN A 193 41.63 14.33 -1.52
CA GLN A 193 40.31 13.72 -1.34
C GLN A 193 40.44 12.21 -1.17
N PRO A 194 39.71 11.58 -0.23
CA PRO A 194 39.63 10.13 -0.13
C PRO A 194 39.01 9.58 -1.42
N GLN A 195 39.80 8.89 -2.24
CA GLN A 195 39.29 8.20 -3.41
C GLN A 195 38.40 7.04 -2.93
N MET A 196 37.16 6.97 -3.40
CA MET A 196 36.22 5.92 -3.01
C MET A 196 36.45 4.66 -3.85
N PRO A 197 36.14 3.46 -3.33
CA PRO A 197 36.15 2.24 -4.13
C PRO A 197 35.26 2.37 -5.37
N LYS A 198 35.72 1.88 -6.52
CA LYS A 198 34.98 1.92 -7.79
C LYS A 198 34.75 0.52 -8.32
N THR A 199 33.56 0.30 -8.87
CA THR A 199 33.26 -0.90 -9.63
C THR A 199 33.84 -0.76 -11.03
N VAL A 200 34.64 -1.73 -11.46
CA VAL A 200 35.27 -1.78 -12.79
C VAL A 200 34.78 -3.02 -13.52
N GLU A 201 34.41 -2.88 -14.79
CA GLU A 201 33.98 -3.99 -15.64
C GLU A 201 35.18 -4.63 -16.34
N CYS A 202 35.20 -5.95 -16.41
CA CYS A 202 36.26 -6.70 -17.06
C CYS A 202 36.14 -6.62 -18.59
N PRO A 203 37.19 -6.20 -19.32
CA PRO A 203 37.15 -6.11 -20.79
C PRO A 203 37.10 -7.48 -21.48
N GLY A 204 37.51 -8.56 -20.79
CA GLY A 204 37.52 -9.91 -21.36
C GLY A 204 36.15 -10.62 -21.29
N CYS A 205 35.48 -10.56 -20.14
CA CYS A 205 34.26 -11.35 -19.89
C CYS A 205 33.05 -10.53 -19.43
N GLY A 206 33.19 -9.22 -19.23
CA GLY A 206 32.10 -8.34 -18.80
C GLY A 206 31.70 -8.43 -17.32
N SER A 207 32.38 -9.26 -16.50
CA SER A 207 32.10 -9.29 -15.06
C SER A 207 32.54 -8.00 -14.37
N SER A 208 31.76 -7.51 -13.41
CA SER A 208 32.12 -6.34 -12.61
C SER A 208 32.78 -6.72 -11.28
N ALA A 209 33.79 -5.96 -10.87
CA ALA A 209 34.50 -6.15 -9.61
C ALA A 209 34.73 -4.81 -8.91
N LEU A 210 34.60 -4.78 -7.59
CA LEU A 210 34.84 -3.60 -6.77
C LEU A 210 36.34 -3.49 -6.42
N LEU A 211 37.00 -2.42 -6.85
CA LEU A 211 38.41 -2.15 -6.59
C LEU A 211 38.58 -0.97 -5.64
N GLN A 212 39.47 -1.11 -4.66
CA GLN A 212 39.94 0.01 -3.84
C GLN A 212 40.93 0.89 -4.64
N PRO A 213 41.13 2.16 -4.25
CA PRO A 213 42.09 3.04 -4.93
C PRO A 213 43.51 2.44 -4.92
N GLY A 214 44.11 2.32 -6.11
CA GLY A 214 45.44 1.74 -6.28
C GLY A 214 45.48 0.21 -6.21
N GLU A 215 44.34 -0.46 -6.04
CA GLU A 215 44.26 -1.92 -6.03
C GLU A 215 44.22 -2.48 -7.45
N ASN A 216 45.00 -3.55 -7.67
CA ASN A 216 44.98 -4.35 -8.89
C ASN A 216 44.56 -5.77 -8.52
N LYS A 217 43.53 -6.30 -9.19
CA LYS A 217 43.07 -7.69 -9.02
C LYS A 217 42.95 -8.40 -10.35
N THR A 218 43.05 -9.72 -10.33
CA THR A 218 42.69 -10.56 -11.47
C THR A 218 41.19 -10.82 -11.48
N CYS A 219 40.60 -10.84 -12.68
CA CYS A 219 39.20 -11.16 -12.87
C CYS A 219 38.93 -12.62 -12.48
N PRO A 220 37.95 -12.92 -11.63
CA PRO A 220 37.71 -14.28 -11.12
C PRO A 220 37.21 -15.28 -12.20
N TYR A 221 36.83 -14.80 -13.38
CA TYR A 221 36.25 -15.63 -14.44
C TYR A 221 37.19 -15.90 -15.63
N CYS A 222 38.16 -15.01 -15.88
CA CYS A 222 39.00 -15.10 -17.08
C CYS A 222 40.45 -14.67 -16.85
N ASP A 223 40.83 -14.49 -15.57
CA ASP A 223 42.16 -14.11 -15.11
C ASP A 223 42.75 -12.83 -15.72
N SER A 224 41.91 -12.03 -16.40
CA SER A 224 42.32 -10.74 -16.97
C SER A 224 42.61 -9.73 -15.86
N PRO A 225 43.68 -8.90 -15.99
CA PRO A 225 44.01 -7.90 -14.98
C PRO A 225 42.98 -6.76 -14.96
N LEU A 226 42.54 -6.38 -13.77
CA LEU A 226 41.67 -5.25 -13.48
C LEU A 226 42.44 -4.25 -12.61
N ALA A 227 42.49 -3.00 -13.05
CA ALA A 227 43.16 -1.91 -12.35
C ALA A 227 42.18 -0.76 -12.07
N TYR A 228 42.39 -0.07 -10.95
CA TYR A 228 41.58 1.09 -10.60
C TYR A 228 41.78 2.23 -11.63
N PRO A 229 40.71 2.78 -12.24
CA PRO A 229 40.84 3.78 -13.30
C PRO A 229 41.41 5.10 -12.73
N GLN A 230 42.57 5.51 -13.24
CA GLN A 230 43.11 6.84 -12.98
C GLN A 230 42.41 7.83 -13.92
N HIS A 231 41.62 8.75 -13.37
CA HIS A 231 41.14 9.88 -14.17
C HIS A 231 42.35 10.77 -14.50
N GLY A 232 42.64 10.91 -15.79
CA GLY A 232 43.42 12.02 -16.33
C GLY A 232 42.54 13.24 -16.53
#